data_AF-A0A399MEG7-F1
#
_entry.id   AF-A0A399MEG7-F1
#
_cell.length_a   1.000
_cell.length_b   1.000
_cell.length_c   1.000
_cell.angle_alpha   90.00
_cell.angle_beta   90.00
_cell.angle_gamma   90.00
#
_symmetry.space_group_name_H-M   'P 1'
#
loop_
_entity.id
_entity.type
_entity.pdbx_description
1 polymer ?
#
loop_
_entity_poly.entity_id
_entity_poly.type
_entity_poly.pdbx_seq_one_letter_code
_entity_poly.pdbx_strand_id
1 'polypeptide(L)' 'MTSPIHIPDPAQDDLRDVQGVLVLLSMALAVIASPATPVIVARVTAVMAQHTAMAWAEMLDGVIAEQGGDL' A
#
# COMPACT_ATOMS: atom_id res chain seq x y z
N MET A 1 -18.17 -33.56 12.43
CA MET A 1 -17.31 -32.41 12.78
C MET A 1 -17.43 -31.42 11.64
N THR A 2 -18.28 -30.41 11.81
CA THR A 2 -18.57 -29.38 10.80
C THR A 2 -17.43 -28.36 10.84
N SER A 3 -16.63 -28.28 9.77
CA SER A 3 -15.60 -27.25 9.64
C SER A 3 -16.25 -25.86 9.68
N PRO A 4 -15.68 -24.89 10.40
CA PRO A 4 -16.16 -23.52 10.34
C PRO A 4 -15.94 -23.02 8.90
N ILE A 5 -17.02 -22.60 8.25
CA ILE A 5 -16.95 -21.88 6.98
C ILE A 5 -16.30 -20.53 7.32
N HIS A 6 -15.04 -20.36 6.95
CA HIS A 6 -14.37 -19.07 7.02
C HIS A 6 -14.99 -18.19 5.94
N ILE A 7 -15.91 -17.31 6.35
CA ILE A 7 -16.36 -16.22 5.50
C ILE A 7 -15.21 -15.21 5.51
N PRO A 8 -14.54 -14.95 4.36
CA PRO A 8 -13.51 -13.93 4.28
C PRO A 8 -14.14 -12.58 4.61
N ASP A 9 -13.52 -11.85 5.53
CA ASP A 9 -13.91 -10.51 5.90
C ASP A 9 -13.34 -9.55 4.84
N PRO A 10 -14.19 -8.87 4.03
CA PRO A 10 -13.72 -7.99 2.97
C PRO A 10 -12.78 -6.88 3.51
N ALA A 11 -13.03 -6.38 4.72
CA ALA A 11 -12.17 -5.36 5.33
C ALA A 11 -10.75 -5.89 5.60
N GLN A 12 -10.62 -7.18 5.91
CA GLN A 12 -9.33 -7.81 6.15
C GLN A 12 -8.53 -7.99 4.85
N ASP A 13 -9.22 -8.16 3.72
CA ASP A 13 -8.58 -8.23 2.41
C ASP A 13 -8.11 -6.83 1.96
N ASP A 14 -8.90 -5.77 2.19
CA ASP A 14 -8.48 -4.38 1.91
C ASP A 14 -7.24 -3.98 2.74
N LEU A 15 -7.20 -4.34 4.03
CA LEU A 15 -6.05 -4.14 4.91
C LEU A 15 -4.78 -4.85 4.40
N ARG A 16 -4.92 -6.05 3.82
CA ARG A 16 -3.79 -6.79 3.24
C ARG A 16 -3.27 -6.12 1.98
N ASP A 17 -4.16 -5.59 1.14
CA ASP A 17 -3.77 -4.88 -0.06
C ASP A 17 -3.01 -3.59 0.27
N VAL A 18 -3.51 -2.83 1.25
CA VAL A 18 -2.81 -1.65 1.80
C VAL A 18 -1.42 -2.03 2.33
N GLN A 19 -1.33 -3.12 3.11
CA GLN A 19 -0.05 -3.61 3.60
C GLN A 19 0.90 -3.96 2.44
N GLY A 20 0.41 -4.63 1.40
CA GLY A 20 1.19 -4.96 0.21
C GLY A 20 1.76 -3.71 -0.47
N VAL A 21 0.96 -2.66 -0.60
CA VAL A 21 1.39 -1.39 -1.19
C VAL A 21 2.43 -0.69 -0.34
N LEU A 22 2.25 -0.65 0.98
CA LEU A 22 3.23 -0.07 1.90
C LEU A 22 4.58 -0.78 1.83
N VAL A 23 4.58 -2.10 1.67
CA VAL A 23 5.81 -2.88 1.43
C VAL A 23 6.47 -2.48 0.11
N LEU A 24 5.69 -2.37 -0.97
CA LEU A 24 6.22 -1.95 -2.29
C LEU A 24 6.77 -0.53 -2.25
N LEU A 25 6.10 0.41 -1.58
CA LEU A 25 6.59 1.78 -1.39
C LEU A 25 7.88 1.80 -0.55
N SER A 26 7.98 0.95 0.47
CA SER A 26 9.20 0.78 1.26
C SER A 26 10.36 0.25 0.41
N MET A 27 10.09 -0.69 -0.50
CA MET A 27 11.09 -1.15 -1.47
C MET A 27 11.49 -0.05 -2.45
N ALA A 28 10.55 0.74 -2.94
CA ALA A 28 10.85 1.88 -3.81
C ALA A 28 11.76 2.89 -3.10
N LEU A 29 11.50 3.20 -1.82
CA LEU A 29 12.36 4.03 -0.98
C LEU A 29 13.80 3.47 -0.89
N ALA A 30 13.95 2.16 -0.68
CA ALA A 30 15.26 1.50 -0.66
C ALA A 30 15.99 1.61 -2.01
N VAL A 31 15.28 1.47 -3.12
CA VAL A 31 15.83 1.63 -4.48
C VAL A 31 16.28 3.08 -4.71
N ILE A 32 15.49 4.06 -4.30
CA ILE A 32 15.81 5.50 -4.48
C ILE A 32 17.02 5.90 -3.64
N ALA A 33 17.11 5.40 -2.40
CA ALA A 33 18.20 5.72 -1.48
C ALA A 33 19.50 4.98 -1.79
N SER A 34 19.47 3.94 -2.64
CA SER A 34 20.64 3.15 -2.96
C SER A 34 21.66 3.96 -3.79
N PRO A 35 22.94 3.99 -3.38
CA PRO A 35 24.00 4.71 -4.12
C PRO A 35 24.34 4.05 -5.47
N ALA A 36 23.91 2.79 -5.68
CA ALA A 36 24.10 2.08 -6.94
C ALA A 36 23.00 2.42 -7.98
N THR A 37 21.93 3.11 -7.58
CA THR A 37 20.81 3.44 -8.47
C THR A 37 21.17 4.65 -9.34
N PRO A 38 21.09 4.56 -10.68
CA PRO A 38 21.28 5.71 -11.55
C PRO A 38 20.26 6.81 -11.26
N VAL A 39 20.69 8.09 -11.31
CA VAL A 39 19.85 9.25 -10.93
C VAL A 39 18.51 9.29 -11.69
N ILE A 40 18.49 8.94 -12.98
CA ILE A 40 17.27 8.91 -13.78
C ILE A 40 16.31 7.83 -13.26
N VAL A 41 16.83 6.65 -12.94
CA VAL A 41 16.02 5.54 -12.40
C VAL A 41 15.43 5.94 -11.06
N ALA A 42 16.24 6.49 -10.15
CA ALA A 42 15.75 6.97 -8.85
C ALA A 42 14.63 8.02 -9.00
N ARG A 43 14.76 8.96 -9.95
CA ARG A 43 13.72 9.97 -10.22
C ARG A 43 12.43 9.37 -10.76
N VAL A 44 12.52 8.48 -11.75
CA VAL A 44 11.34 7.81 -12.31
C VAL A 44 10.66 6.97 -11.23
N THR A 45 11.42 6.19 -10.47
CA THR A 45 10.90 5.40 -9.35
C THR A 45 10.24 6.29 -8.30
N ALA A 46 10.82 7.45 -7.96
CA ALA A 46 10.23 8.40 -7.03
C ALA A 46 8.88 8.94 -7.53
N VAL A 47 8.79 9.36 -8.80
CA VAL A 47 7.54 9.85 -9.40
C VAL A 47 6.47 8.75 -9.39
N MET A 48 6.84 7.53 -9.80
CA MET A 48 5.91 6.40 -9.79
C MET A 48 5.44 6.07 -8.37
N ALA A 49 6.35 6.00 -7.40
CA ALA A 49 6.00 5.76 -6.00
C ALA A 49 5.10 6.86 -5.42
N GLN A 50 5.34 8.12 -5.77
CA GLN A 50 4.47 9.24 -5.38
C GLN A 50 3.06 9.11 -5.96
N HIS A 51 2.94 8.83 -7.26
CA HIS A 51 1.64 8.62 -7.88
C HIS A 51 0.88 7.44 -7.26
N THR A 52 1.57 6.31 -7.03
CA THR A 52 0.99 5.16 -6.34
C THR A 52 0.55 5.53 -4.92
N ALA A 53 1.38 6.23 -4.16
CA ALA A 53 1.03 6.65 -2.80
C ALA A 53 -0.19 7.59 -2.76
N MET A 54 -0.31 8.53 -3.70
CA MET A 54 -1.47 9.42 -3.78
C MET A 54 -2.75 8.66 -4.11
N ALA A 55 -2.73 7.78 -5.12
CA ALA A 55 -3.89 6.98 -5.49
C ALA A 55 -4.35 6.05 -4.35
N TRP A 56 -3.41 5.49 -3.60
CA TRP A 56 -3.72 4.65 -2.44
C TRP A 56 -4.16 5.45 -1.22
N ALA A 57 -3.69 6.68 -1.03
CA ALA A 57 -4.15 7.54 0.07
C ALA A 57 -5.64 7.87 -0.07
N GLU A 58 -6.12 8.17 -1.29
CA GLU A 58 -7.55 8.40 -1.57
C GLU A 58 -8.41 7.15 -1.27
N MET A 59 -7.92 5.97 -1.64
CA MET A 59 -8.59 4.70 -1.33
C MET A 59 -8.59 4.40 0.17
N LEU A 60 -7.46 4.65 0.84
CA LEU A 60 -7.29 4.37 2.26
C LEU A 60 -8.22 5.22 3.14
N ASP A 61 -8.48 6.47 2.74
CA ASP A 61 -9.42 7.35 3.43
C ASP A 61 -10.83 6.74 3.50
N GLY A 62 -11.26 6.07 2.42
CA GLY A 62 -12.52 5.31 2.39
C GLY A 62 -12.51 4.11 3.34
N VAL A 63 -11.45 3.30 3.34
CA VAL A 63 -11.31 2.13 4.22
C VAL A 63 -11.28 2.53 5.69
N ILE A 64 -10.59 3.63 6.02
CA ILE A 64 -10.52 4.15 7.40
C ILE A 64 -11.90 4.61 7.88
N ALA A 65 -12.64 5.34 7.04
CA ALA A 65 -14.00 5.80 7.36
C ALA A 65 -14.96 4.61 7.60
N GLU A 66 -14.86 3.55 6.80
CA GLU A 66 -15.66 2.33 6.95
C GLU A 66 -15.33 1.55 8.23
N GLN A 67 -14.08 1.63 8.70
CA GLN A 67 -13.65 1.00 9.96
C GLN A 67 -13.96 1.84 11.21
N GLY A 68 -14.62 3.00 11.05
CA GLY A 68 -15.00 3.87 12.17
C GLY A 68 -13.85 4.72 12.72
N GLY A 69 -12.80 4.95 11.92
CA GLY A 69 -11.81 5.97 12.21
C GLY A 69 -12.44 7.35 12.08
N ASP A 70 -12.72 8.01 13.21
CA ASP A 70 -13.19 9.40 13.23
C ASP A 70 -12.03 10.31 12.81
N LEU A 71 -12.27 11.21 11.84
CA LEU A 71 -11.32 12.21 11.36
C LEU A 71 -11.04 13.29 12.41
#